data_AF-A0A519UH39-F1
#
_entry.id   AF-A0A519UH39-F1
#
_cell.length_a   1.000
_cell.length_b   1.000
_cell.length_c   1.000
_cell.angle_alpha   90.00
_cell.angle_beta   90.00
_cell.angle_gamma   90.00
#
_symmetry.space_group_name_H-M   'P 1'
#
loop_
_entity.id
_entity.type
_entity.pdbx_description
1 polymer ?
#
loop_
_entity_poly.entity_id
_entity_poly.type
_entity_poly.pdbx_seq_one_letter_code
_entity_poly.pdbx_strand_id
1 'polypeptide(L)'
;MAFLAWVHLRLRYFFALPLLGCLLALAGATLAQRRGWLRAGWPGLALALLGGLALAGTLAVLVGGEPVSQRFVTSQLWQNYVHGVATSPGRPHIAYAGLRPTAGSMARHFPLAAFQALARPWLGESAAPRYLLAGLENLLLLGLLGLAAGALARGRAGRLPPTLALALLLYCLVLAGLSGLSTPNLGTLHRYRAILLPWLLWLLLQNDYARRGLRRIGLAE
;
A
#
# COMPACT_ATOMS: atom_id res chain seq x y z
N MET A 1 -12.17 -1.44 29.69
CA MET A 1 -12.74 -1.61 28.34
C MET A 1 -12.68 -0.33 27.50
N ALA A 2 -13.13 0.83 27.98
CA ALA A 2 -13.09 2.10 27.22
C ALA A 2 -11.68 2.54 26.77
N PHE A 3 -10.66 2.39 27.62
CA PHE A 3 -9.27 2.69 27.25
C PHE A 3 -8.74 1.78 26.14
N LEU A 4 -8.99 0.47 26.22
CA LEU A 4 -8.62 -0.49 25.18
C LEU A 4 -9.37 -0.21 23.87
N ALA A 5 -10.66 0.12 23.93
CA ALA A 5 -11.44 0.53 22.76
C ALA A 5 -10.91 1.83 22.14
N TRP A 6 -10.54 2.81 22.97
CA TRP A 6 -9.94 4.07 22.53
C TRP A 6 -8.56 3.88 21.88
N VAL A 7 -7.70 3.03 22.46
CA VAL A 7 -6.41 2.63 21.89
C VAL A 7 -6.59 1.88 20.57
N HIS A 8 -7.58 0.97 20.49
CA HIS A 8 -7.87 0.22 19.27
C HIS A 8 -8.38 1.12 18.14
N LEU A 9 -9.19 2.13 18.47
CA LEU A 9 -9.60 3.18 17.55
C LEU A 9 -8.37 3.96 17.05
N ARG A 10 -7.51 4.46 17.95
CA ARG A 10 -6.28 5.19 17.60
C ARG A 10 -5.32 4.40 16.70
N LEU A 11 -5.16 3.10 16.95
CA LEU A 11 -4.32 2.22 16.12
C LEU A 11 -4.90 2.00 14.72
N ARG A 12 -6.22 1.87 14.59
CA ARG A 12 -6.89 1.72 13.29
C ARG A 12 -6.97 3.03 12.51
N TYR A 13 -6.97 4.19 13.17
CA TYR A 13 -6.97 5.50 12.51
C TYR A 13 -5.83 5.62 11.48
N PHE A 14 -4.62 5.14 11.78
CA PHE A 14 -3.49 5.22 10.84
C PHE A 14 -3.71 4.44 9.54
N PHE A 15 -4.46 3.32 9.57
CA PHE A 15 -4.76 2.51 8.38
C PHE A 15 -6.07 2.93 7.70
N ALA A 16 -7.02 3.46 8.47
CA ALA A 16 -8.30 3.94 7.97
C ALA A 16 -8.17 5.30 7.26
N LEU A 17 -7.25 6.15 7.68
CA LEU A 17 -7.08 7.49 7.12
C LEU A 17 -6.67 7.49 5.64
N PRO A 18 -5.70 6.66 5.19
CA PRO A 18 -5.42 6.49 3.76
C PRO A 18 -6.62 5.92 2.99
N LEU A 19 -7.35 4.96 3.58
CA LEU A 19 -8.52 4.35 2.92
C LEU A 19 -9.64 5.39 2.72
N LEU A 20 -9.99 6.11 3.78
CA LEU A 20 -10.99 7.18 3.74
C LEU A 20 -10.57 8.29 2.78
N GLY A 21 -9.28 8.67 2.77
CA GLY A 21 -8.73 9.62 1.81
C GLY A 21 -8.91 9.15 0.36
N CYS A 22 -8.59 7.89 0.06
CA CYS A 22 -8.81 7.30 -1.27
C CYS A 22 -10.30 7.25 -1.64
N LEU A 23 -11.20 6.91 -0.70
CA LEU A 23 -12.64 6.86 -0.96
C LEU A 23 -13.25 8.25 -1.17
N LEU A 24 -12.83 9.25 -0.41
CA LEU A 24 -13.24 10.64 -0.61
C LEU A 24 -12.72 11.19 -1.94
N ALA A 25 -11.47 10.89 -2.29
CA ALA A 25 -10.91 11.24 -3.59
C ALA A 25 -11.71 10.57 -4.74
N LEU A 26 -12.10 9.31 -4.56
CA LEU A 26 -12.94 8.58 -5.52
C LEU A 26 -14.35 9.21 -5.64
N ALA A 27 -14.98 9.54 -4.51
CA ALA A 27 -16.29 10.19 -4.50
C ALA A 27 -16.22 11.57 -5.18
N GLY A 28 -15.17 12.35 -4.90
CA GLY A 28 -14.92 13.64 -5.55
C GLY A 28 -14.68 13.49 -7.06
N ALA A 29 -13.83 12.56 -7.47
CA ALA A 29 -13.53 12.30 -8.88
C ALA A 29 -14.77 11.83 -9.66
N THR A 30 -15.58 10.94 -9.07
CA THR A 30 -16.83 10.46 -9.69
C THR A 30 -17.89 11.55 -9.77
N LEU A 31 -18.01 12.41 -8.76
CA LEU A 31 -18.92 13.57 -8.81
C LEU A 31 -18.49 14.59 -9.88
N ALA A 32 -17.19 14.90 -9.95
CA ALA A 32 -16.64 15.80 -10.96
C ALA A 32 -16.79 15.23 -12.37
N GLN A 33 -16.67 13.91 -12.56
CA GLN A 33 -16.96 13.24 -13.83
C GLN A 33 -18.45 13.34 -14.20
N ARG A 34 -19.36 13.10 -13.24
CA ARG A 34 -20.82 13.23 -13.45
C ARG A 34 -21.23 14.66 -13.81
N ARG A 35 -20.54 15.67 -13.28
CA ARG A 35 -20.75 17.09 -13.61
C ARG A 35 -20.05 17.55 -14.90
N GLY A 36 -19.32 16.66 -15.57
CA GLY A 36 -18.58 16.98 -16.80
C GLY A 36 -17.30 17.80 -16.59
N TRP A 37 -16.87 18.01 -15.34
CA TRP A 37 -15.66 18.79 -15.02
C TRP A 37 -14.37 18.03 -15.31
N LEU A 38 -14.42 16.70 -15.26
CA LEU A 38 -13.29 15.83 -15.58
C LEU A 38 -13.58 15.07 -16.87
N ARG A 39 -12.61 15.15 -17.80
CA ARG A 39 -12.58 14.26 -18.96
C ARG A 39 -12.39 12.83 -18.48
N ALA A 40 -13.11 11.87 -19.06
CA ALA A 40 -13.10 10.45 -18.70
C ALA A 40 -11.78 9.70 -19.02
N GLY A 41 -10.67 10.42 -19.24
CA GLY A 41 -9.36 9.84 -19.50
C GLY A 41 -8.66 9.38 -18.22
N TRP A 42 -7.92 8.27 -18.32
CA TRP A 42 -7.05 7.76 -17.26
C TRP A 42 -6.11 8.79 -16.61
N PRO A 43 -5.43 9.70 -17.34
CA PRO A 43 -4.54 10.66 -16.69
C PRO A 43 -5.29 11.70 -15.86
N GLY A 44 -6.45 12.19 -16.34
CA GLY A 44 -7.28 13.14 -15.59
C GLY A 44 -7.82 12.52 -14.31
N LEU A 45 -8.23 11.25 -14.38
CA LEU A 45 -8.65 10.48 -13.22
C LEU A 45 -7.51 10.23 -12.22
N ALA A 46 -6.33 9.87 -12.70
CA ALA A 46 -5.16 9.66 -11.85
C ALA A 46 -4.77 10.93 -11.10
N LEU A 47 -4.74 12.06 -11.81
CA LEU A 47 -4.47 13.37 -11.21
C LEU A 47 -5.55 13.76 -10.20
N ALA A 48 -6.83 13.52 -10.49
CA ALA A 48 -7.92 13.81 -9.56
C ALA A 48 -7.82 12.96 -8.28
N LEU A 49 -7.48 11.68 -8.40
CA LEU A 49 -7.28 10.80 -7.24
C LEU A 49 -6.05 11.17 -6.42
N LEU A 50 -4.92 11.46 -7.06
CA LEU A 50 -3.69 11.90 -6.39
C LEU A 50 -3.90 13.25 -5.69
N GLY A 51 -4.53 14.20 -6.38
CA GLY A 51 -4.87 15.50 -5.83
C GLY A 51 -5.86 15.39 -4.66
N GLY A 52 -6.89 14.55 -4.80
CA GLY A 52 -7.84 14.27 -3.72
C GLY A 52 -7.19 13.62 -2.50
N LEU A 53 -6.27 12.67 -2.71
CA LEU A 53 -5.50 12.04 -1.64
C LEU A 53 -4.58 13.05 -0.93
N ALA A 54 -3.88 13.90 -1.69
CA ALA A 54 -3.03 14.95 -1.14
C ALA A 54 -3.85 15.97 -0.33
N LEU A 55 -5.03 16.35 -0.85
CA LEU A 55 -5.97 17.24 -0.16
C LEU A 55 -6.48 16.58 1.13
N ALA A 56 -6.90 15.32 1.09
CA ALA A 56 -7.36 14.59 2.26
C ALA A 56 -6.26 14.48 3.33
N GLY A 57 -5.02 14.19 2.93
CA GLY A 57 -3.87 14.19 3.82
C GLY A 57 -3.61 15.56 4.44
N THR A 58 -3.70 16.62 3.65
CA THR A 58 -3.51 18.01 4.12
C THR A 58 -4.60 18.41 5.12
N LEU A 59 -5.87 18.12 4.81
CA LEU A 59 -6.99 18.37 5.71
C LEU A 59 -6.87 17.55 7.00
N ALA A 60 -6.40 16.32 6.91
CA ALA A 60 -6.16 15.49 8.09
C ALA A 60 -5.06 16.08 8.99
N VAL A 61 -4.00 16.65 8.41
CA VAL A 61 -2.96 17.36 9.18
C VAL A 61 -3.52 18.62 9.84
N LEU A 62 -4.36 19.38 9.11
CA LEU A 62 -4.94 20.64 9.60
C LEU A 62 -5.97 20.42 10.72
N VAL A 63 -6.81 19.38 10.61
CA VAL A 63 -7.92 19.10 11.53
C VAL A 63 -7.53 18.13 12.64
N GLY A 64 -6.60 17.21 12.36
CA GLY A 64 -6.27 16.08 13.23
C GLY A 64 -5.36 16.40 14.42
N GLY A 65 -4.82 17.63 14.52
CA GLY A 65 -3.93 18.06 15.60
C GLY A 65 -2.60 17.30 15.65
N GLU A 66 -1.96 17.28 16.82
CA GLU A 66 -0.62 16.67 17.04
C GLU A 66 -0.46 15.23 16.50
N PRO A 67 -1.41 14.29 16.68
CA PRO A 67 -1.25 12.90 16.24
C PRO A 67 -1.16 12.71 14.72
N VAL A 68 -1.57 13.70 13.93
CA VAL A 68 -1.54 13.68 12.46
C VAL A 68 -0.62 14.78 11.93
N SER A 69 0.08 15.50 12.80
CA SER A 69 0.99 16.55 12.38
C SER A 69 2.13 15.96 11.54
N GLN A 70 2.59 16.72 10.54
CA GLN A 70 3.71 16.28 9.69
C GLN A 70 4.93 15.90 10.53
N ARG A 71 5.23 16.68 11.58
CA ARG A 71 6.35 16.43 12.49
C ARG A 71 6.16 15.13 13.27
N PHE A 72 4.96 14.89 13.80
CA PHE A 72 4.65 13.66 14.51
C PHE A 72 4.77 12.45 13.58
N VAL A 73 4.15 12.48 12.40
CA VAL A 73 4.25 11.36 11.44
C VAL A 73 5.70 11.10 11.04
N THR A 74 6.48 12.13 10.71
CA THR A 74 7.89 11.95 10.34
C THR A 74 8.74 11.44 11.51
N SER A 75 8.49 11.90 12.74
CA SER A 75 9.24 11.44 13.90
C SER A 75 8.88 10.01 14.28
N GLN A 76 7.61 9.63 14.21
CA GLN A 76 7.16 8.25 14.45
C GLN A 76 7.72 7.28 13.40
N LEU A 77 7.66 7.63 12.11
CA LEU A 77 8.26 6.83 11.05
C LEU A 77 9.78 6.64 11.27
N TRP A 78 10.48 7.71 11.64
CA TRP A 78 11.91 7.67 11.93
C TRP A 78 12.26 6.84 13.17
N GLN A 79 11.55 7.04 14.28
CA GLN A 79 11.76 6.31 15.53
C GLN A 79 11.54 4.81 15.33
N ASN A 80 10.47 4.44 14.64
CA ASN A 80 10.17 3.04 14.31
C ASN A 80 11.25 2.44 13.40
N TYR A 81 11.72 3.20 12.41
CA TYR A 81 12.81 2.77 11.53
C TYR A 81 14.11 2.51 12.32
N VAL A 82 14.58 3.50 13.08
CA VAL A 82 15.85 3.38 13.85
C VAL A 82 15.76 2.25 14.86
N HIS A 83 14.64 2.14 15.59
CA HIS A 83 14.41 1.04 16.53
C HIS A 83 14.37 -0.32 15.82
N GLY A 84 13.70 -0.40 14.67
CA GLY A 84 13.62 -1.61 13.87
C GLY A 84 14.98 -2.06 13.33
N VAL A 85 15.83 -1.14 12.89
CA VAL A 85 17.20 -1.46 12.45
C VAL A 85 18.04 -1.94 13.65
N ALA A 86 18.00 -1.23 14.77
CA ALA A 86 18.76 -1.58 15.98
C ALA A 86 18.41 -2.96 16.56
N THR A 87 17.17 -3.43 16.38
CA THR A 87 16.67 -4.73 16.87
C THR A 87 16.74 -5.86 15.82
N SER A 88 17.27 -5.58 14.63
CA SER A 88 17.43 -6.55 13.53
C SER A 88 18.84 -7.12 13.26
N PRO A 89 19.87 -7.01 14.13
CA PRO A 89 21.14 -7.71 13.90
C PRO A 89 20.94 -9.21 13.63
N GLY A 90 21.59 -9.73 12.58
CA GLY A 90 21.51 -11.14 12.19
C GLY A 90 20.18 -11.57 11.57
N ARG A 91 19.26 -10.64 11.28
CA ARG A 91 17.97 -10.92 10.62
C ARG A 91 17.85 -10.15 9.30
N PRO A 92 17.18 -10.72 8.28
CA PRO A 92 16.86 -10.00 7.06
C PRO A 92 16.09 -8.70 7.35
N HIS A 93 16.64 -7.57 6.92
CA HIS A 93 16.06 -6.25 7.10
C HIS A 93 16.32 -5.33 5.90
N ILE A 94 15.56 -4.25 5.84
CA ILE A 94 15.69 -3.18 4.84
C ILE A 94 16.50 -2.05 5.45
N ALA A 95 17.53 -1.62 4.73
CA ALA A 95 18.31 -0.43 5.06
C ALA A 95 18.15 0.61 3.93
N TYR A 96 17.80 1.84 4.31
CA TYR A 96 17.70 2.98 3.39
C TYR A 96 18.93 3.88 3.57
N ALA A 97 19.79 3.94 2.55
CA ALA A 97 20.97 4.79 2.58
C ALA A 97 20.57 6.27 2.56
N GLY A 98 20.98 7.05 3.57
CA GLY A 98 20.72 8.49 3.62
C GLY A 98 19.29 8.88 3.98
N LEU A 99 18.49 7.98 4.56
CA LEU A 99 17.19 8.33 5.14
C LEU A 99 17.40 9.33 6.30
N ARG A 100 16.64 10.43 6.27
CA ARG A 100 16.64 11.47 7.30
C ARG A 100 15.22 11.67 7.84
N PRO A 101 15.06 12.17 9.09
CA PRO A 101 13.75 12.47 9.69
C PRO A 101 13.10 13.73 9.09
N THR A 102 13.00 13.81 7.77
CA THR A 102 12.36 14.93 7.05
C THR A 102 11.36 14.40 6.04
N ALA A 103 10.24 15.10 5.87
CA ALA A 103 9.19 14.69 4.92
C ALA A 103 9.73 14.54 3.50
N GLY A 104 10.65 15.42 3.08
CA GLY A 104 11.29 15.33 1.77
C GLY A 104 12.17 14.09 1.60
N SER A 105 12.94 13.71 2.62
CA SER A 105 13.74 12.48 2.57
C SER A 105 12.85 11.23 2.54
N MET A 106 11.79 11.21 3.35
CA MET A 106 10.81 10.12 3.38
C MET A 106 10.07 9.97 2.05
N ALA A 107 9.62 11.07 1.45
CA ALA A 107 8.94 11.07 0.15
C ALA A 107 9.85 10.51 -0.97
N ARG A 108 11.16 10.83 -0.95
CA ARG A 108 12.12 10.27 -1.92
C ARG A 108 12.34 8.77 -1.76
N HIS A 109 12.32 8.26 -0.52
CA HIS A 109 12.50 6.83 -0.24
C HIS A 109 11.20 6.03 -0.34
N PHE A 110 10.04 6.70 -0.33
CA PHE A 110 8.72 6.10 -0.39
C PHE A 110 8.51 5.09 -1.54
N PRO A 111 8.83 5.39 -2.81
CA PRO A 111 8.62 4.42 -3.90
C PRO A 111 9.47 3.16 -3.71
N LEU A 112 10.73 3.33 -3.29
CA LEU A 112 11.61 2.21 -2.98
C LEU A 112 11.08 1.41 -1.77
N ALA A 113 10.56 2.08 -0.75
CA ALA A 113 9.98 1.43 0.42
C ALA A 113 8.73 0.62 0.07
N ALA A 114 7.83 1.17 -0.75
CA ALA A 114 6.66 0.47 -1.24
C ALA A 114 7.04 -0.78 -2.06
N PHE A 115 8.02 -0.63 -2.96
CA PHE A 115 8.53 -1.76 -3.73
C PHE A 115 9.14 -2.84 -2.83
N GLN A 116 10.03 -2.48 -1.91
CA GLN A 116 10.64 -3.44 -1.00
C GLN A 116 9.60 -4.11 -0.09
N ALA A 117 8.58 -3.38 0.36
CA ALA A 117 7.49 -3.95 1.15
C ALA A 117 6.68 -4.98 0.36
N LEU A 118 6.44 -4.76 -0.94
CA LEU A 118 5.66 -5.70 -1.76
C LEU A 118 6.48 -6.88 -2.28
N ALA A 119 7.76 -6.66 -2.58
CA ALA A 119 8.59 -7.65 -3.27
C ALA A 119 9.45 -8.51 -2.34
N ARG A 120 9.83 -8.03 -1.14
CA ARG A 120 10.72 -8.76 -0.20
C ARG A 120 9.95 -9.49 0.91
N PRO A 121 10.50 -10.59 1.47
CA PRO A 121 11.79 -11.23 1.14
C PRO A 121 11.79 -11.96 -0.21
N TRP A 122 12.95 -11.99 -0.87
CA TRP A 122 13.16 -12.84 -2.04
C TRP A 122 13.48 -14.28 -1.66
N LEU A 123 13.24 -15.22 -2.58
CA LEU A 123 13.71 -16.59 -2.43
C LEU A 123 15.24 -16.60 -2.34
N GLY A 124 15.77 -17.31 -1.34
CA GLY A 124 17.22 -17.40 -1.08
C GLY A 124 17.80 -16.27 -0.22
N GLU A 125 17.00 -15.28 0.19
CA GLU A 125 17.45 -14.18 1.03
C GLU A 125 17.73 -14.62 2.49
N SER A 126 17.13 -15.72 2.91
CA SER A 126 17.43 -16.38 4.18
C SER A 126 17.10 -17.87 4.10
N ALA A 127 17.94 -18.70 4.72
CA ALA A 127 17.70 -20.14 4.82
C ALA A 127 16.67 -20.52 5.89
N ALA A 128 16.17 -19.57 6.68
CA ALA A 128 15.18 -19.91 7.72
C ALA A 128 13.83 -20.28 7.07
N PRO A 129 13.17 -21.38 7.49
CA PRO A 129 11.94 -21.88 6.86
C PRO A 129 10.83 -20.82 6.71
N ARG A 130 10.67 -19.95 7.71
CA ARG A 130 9.70 -18.85 7.69
C ARG A 130 9.92 -17.86 6.54
N TYR A 131 11.17 -17.58 6.19
CA TYR A 131 11.51 -16.64 5.10
C TYR A 131 11.45 -17.32 3.74
N LEU A 132 11.67 -18.64 3.67
CA LEU A 132 11.44 -19.42 2.46
C LEU A 132 9.96 -19.41 2.07
N LEU A 133 9.06 -19.66 3.03
CA LEU A 133 7.61 -19.60 2.80
C LEU A 133 7.17 -18.19 2.38
N ALA A 134 7.66 -17.17 3.07
CA ALA A 134 7.41 -15.77 2.70
C ALA A 134 7.95 -15.42 1.30
N GLY A 135 9.10 -15.97 0.92
CA GLY A 135 9.69 -15.82 -0.40
C GLY A 135 8.85 -16.47 -1.50
N LEU A 136 8.27 -17.66 -1.24
CA LEU A 136 7.33 -18.32 -2.15
C LEU A 136 6.05 -17.51 -2.33
N GLU A 137 5.50 -16.96 -1.24
CA GLU A 137 4.34 -16.07 -1.30
C GLU A 137 4.63 -14.82 -2.16
N ASN A 138 5.81 -14.23 -2.02
CA ASN A 138 6.23 -13.10 -2.86
C ASN A 138 6.44 -13.47 -4.31
N LEU A 139 7.00 -14.64 -4.60
CA LEU A 139 7.13 -15.10 -5.97
C LEU A 139 5.75 -15.24 -6.63
N LEU A 140 4.78 -15.81 -5.91
CA LEU A 140 3.40 -15.89 -6.37
C LEU A 140 2.80 -14.51 -6.60
N LEU A 141 2.99 -13.57 -5.66
CA LEU A 141 2.48 -12.21 -5.77
C LEU A 141 3.10 -11.46 -6.96
N LEU A 142 4.40 -11.61 -7.18
CA LEU A 142 5.11 -11.05 -8.34
C LEU A 142 4.62 -11.68 -9.66
N GLY A 143 4.35 -12.98 -9.67
CA GLY A 143 3.71 -13.66 -10.80
C GLY A 143 2.33 -13.11 -11.11
N LEU A 144 1.49 -12.89 -10.08
CA LEU A 144 0.18 -12.27 -10.23
C LEU A 144 0.26 -10.82 -10.70
N LEU A 145 1.24 -10.05 -10.22
CA LEU A 145 1.54 -8.69 -10.71
C LEU A 145 1.91 -8.69 -12.19
N GLY A 146 2.80 -9.60 -12.61
CA GLY A 146 3.18 -9.75 -14.02
C GLY A 146 2.00 -10.15 -14.90
N LEU A 147 1.15 -11.08 -14.43
CA LEU A 147 -0.06 -11.49 -15.12
C LEU A 147 -1.06 -10.33 -15.25
N ALA A 148 -1.28 -9.55 -14.18
CA ALA A 148 -2.16 -8.39 -14.20
C ALA A 148 -1.64 -7.29 -15.13
N ALA A 149 -0.32 -7.03 -15.13
CA ALA A 149 0.31 -6.08 -16.05
C ALA A 149 0.16 -6.52 -17.52
N GLY A 150 0.40 -7.80 -17.81
CA GLY A 150 0.17 -8.38 -19.14
C GLY A 150 -1.31 -8.36 -19.54
N ALA A 151 -2.23 -8.47 -18.58
CA ALA A 151 -3.66 -8.33 -18.82
C ALA A 151 -4.03 -6.90 -19.22
N LEU A 152 -3.51 -5.92 -18.49
CA LEU A 152 -3.71 -4.50 -18.76
C LEU A 152 -3.16 -4.09 -20.12
N ALA A 153 -1.93 -4.51 -20.46
CA ALA A 153 -1.30 -4.23 -21.75
C ALA A 153 -2.09 -4.78 -22.95
N ARG A 154 -2.88 -5.83 -22.73
CA ARG A 154 -3.75 -6.45 -23.74
C ARG A 154 -5.20 -5.98 -23.68
N GLY A 155 -5.50 -4.91 -22.94
CA GLY A 155 -6.85 -4.36 -22.80
C GLY A 155 -7.83 -5.24 -22.01
N ARG A 156 -7.34 -6.20 -21.23
CA ARG A 156 -8.14 -7.13 -20.41
C ARG A 156 -8.04 -6.79 -18.93
N ALA A 157 -8.22 -5.51 -18.60
CA ALA A 157 -7.95 -4.93 -17.28
C ALA A 157 -8.86 -5.43 -16.13
N GLY A 158 -9.83 -6.29 -16.43
CA GLY A 158 -10.75 -6.88 -15.45
C GLY A 158 -12.11 -6.18 -15.41
N ARG A 159 -12.87 -6.49 -14.35
CA ARG A 159 -14.28 -6.08 -14.19
C ARG A 159 -14.49 -4.87 -13.28
N LEU A 160 -13.48 -4.51 -12.48
CA LEU A 160 -13.58 -3.36 -11.59
C LEU A 160 -13.61 -2.07 -12.40
N PRO A 161 -14.42 -1.08 -11.98
CA PRO A 161 -14.32 0.26 -12.53
C PRO A 161 -12.87 0.77 -12.44
N PRO A 162 -12.30 1.35 -13.51
CA PRO A 162 -10.91 1.79 -13.52
C PRO A 162 -10.60 2.81 -12.42
N THR A 163 -11.60 3.62 -12.05
CA THR A 163 -11.56 4.57 -10.93
C THR A 163 -11.34 3.88 -9.58
N LEU A 164 -12.11 2.82 -9.30
CA LEU A 164 -11.99 2.04 -8.08
C LEU A 164 -10.68 1.25 -8.07
N ALA A 165 -10.31 0.64 -9.21
CA ALA A 165 -9.06 -0.11 -9.32
C ALA A 165 -7.84 0.78 -9.01
N LEU A 166 -7.83 2.00 -9.55
CA LEU A 166 -6.77 2.97 -9.31
C LEU A 166 -6.76 3.47 -7.86
N ALA A 167 -7.93 3.73 -7.26
CA ALA A 167 -8.02 4.13 -5.86
C ALA A 167 -7.49 3.04 -4.90
N LEU A 168 -7.85 1.78 -5.15
CA LEU A 168 -7.36 0.64 -4.37
C LEU A 168 -5.85 0.42 -4.58
N LEU A 169 -5.33 0.63 -5.80
CA LEU A 169 -3.91 0.53 -6.08
C LEU A 169 -3.14 1.60 -5.30
N LEU A 170 -3.60 2.85 -5.33
CA LEU A 170 -3.02 3.95 -4.55
C LEU A 170 -3.05 3.65 -3.06
N TYR A 171 -4.17 3.14 -2.54
CA TYR A 171 -4.26 2.71 -1.14
C TYR A 171 -3.21 1.65 -0.78
N CYS A 172 -3.08 0.61 -1.61
CA CYS A 172 -2.09 -0.45 -1.40
C CYS A 172 -0.65 0.09 -1.43
N LEU A 173 -0.33 0.96 -2.39
CA LEU A 173 0.99 1.60 -2.50
C LEU A 173 1.28 2.50 -1.30
N VAL A 174 0.26 3.23 -0.82
CA VAL A 174 0.42 4.09 0.35
C VAL A 174 0.72 3.30 1.59
N LEU A 175 -0.07 2.24 1.85
CA LEU A 175 0.19 1.35 2.97
C LEU A 175 1.55 0.66 2.84
N ALA A 176 1.90 0.16 1.67
CA ALA A 176 3.20 -0.48 1.46
C ALA A 176 4.36 0.49 1.73
N GLY A 177 4.28 1.74 1.26
CA GLY A 177 5.30 2.76 1.48
C GLY A 177 5.45 3.14 2.95
N LEU A 178 4.34 3.40 3.65
CA LEU A 178 4.35 3.74 5.08
C LEU A 178 4.85 2.57 5.94
N SER A 179 4.41 1.34 5.62
CA SER A 179 4.84 0.13 6.32
C SER A 179 6.31 -0.16 6.07
N GLY A 180 6.78 -0.02 4.83
CA GLY A 180 8.18 -0.23 4.46
C GLY A 180 9.12 0.77 5.13
N LEU A 181 8.75 2.06 5.16
CA LEU A 181 9.56 3.09 5.81
C LEU A 181 9.63 2.91 7.34
N SER A 182 8.53 2.49 7.97
CA SER A 182 8.47 2.33 9.43
C SER A 182 9.04 1.00 9.93
N THR A 183 9.00 -0.05 9.11
CA THR A 183 9.23 -1.43 9.55
C THR A 183 10.34 -2.08 8.71
N PRO A 184 11.62 -1.84 9.04
CA PRO A 184 12.75 -2.39 8.29
C PRO A 184 12.89 -3.91 8.44
N ASN A 185 12.43 -4.49 9.55
CA ASN A 185 12.51 -5.93 9.79
C ASN A 185 11.49 -6.68 8.92
N LEU A 186 11.99 -7.58 8.06
CA LEU A 186 11.15 -8.30 7.08
C LEU A 186 10.10 -9.20 7.71
N GLY A 187 10.35 -9.73 8.92
CA GLY A 187 9.37 -10.57 9.63
C GLY A 187 8.14 -9.77 10.09
N THR A 188 8.36 -8.59 10.67
CA THR A 188 7.27 -7.67 11.05
C THR A 188 6.61 -7.03 9.84
N LEU A 189 7.39 -6.71 8.79
CA LEU A 189 6.86 -6.17 7.55
C LEU A 189 5.87 -7.14 6.91
N HIS A 190 6.20 -8.44 6.87
CA HIS A 190 5.30 -9.47 6.38
C HIS A 190 3.96 -9.51 7.13
N ARG A 191 3.98 -9.34 8.46
CA ARG A 191 2.76 -9.28 9.27
C ARG A 191 1.91 -8.05 8.94
N TYR A 192 2.52 -6.88 8.75
CA TYR A 192 1.77 -5.68 8.38
C TYR A 192 1.21 -5.73 6.97
N ARG A 193 1.85 -6.47 6.06
CA ARG A 193 1.31 -6.70 4.71
C ARG A 193 -0.02 -7.45 4.69
N ALA A 194 -0.33 -8.25 5.71
CA ALA A 194 -1.64 -8.92 5.81
C ALA A 194 -2.82 -7.93 5.77
N ILE A 195 -2.59 -6.65 6.13
CA ILE A 195 -3.61 -5.58 6.08
C ILE A 195 -3.92 -5.17 4.64
N LEU A 196 -2.91 -5.11 3.75
CA LEU A 196 -3.09 -4.68 2.37
C LEU A 196 -3.31 -5.84 1.39
N LEU A 197 -2.91 -7.06 1.76
CA LEU A 197 -2.93 -8.23 0.88
C LEU A 197 -4.31 -8.57 0.31
N PRO A 198 -5.42 -8.54 1.07
CA PRO A 198 -6.75 -8.86 0.54
C PRO A 198 -7.15 -7.91 -0.61
N TRP A 199 -6.85 -6.62 -0.46
CA TRP A 199 -7.15 -5.60 -1.46
C TRP A 199 -6.27 -5.75 -2.70
N LEU A 200 -4.98 -6.04 -2.49
CA LEU A 200 -4.04 -6.29 -3.58
C LEU A 200 -4.41 -7.56 -4.36
N LEU A 201 -4.73 -8.65 -3.69
CA LEU A 201 -5.15 -9.89 -4.34
C LEU A 201 -6.45 -9.70 -5.12
N TRP A 202 -7.41 -8.96 -4.59
CA TRP A 202 -8.64 -8.64 -5.33
C TRP A 202 -8.34 -7.88 -6.63
N LEU A 203 -7.48 -6.86 -6.57
CA LEU A 203 -7.01 -6.13 -7.76
C LEU A 203 -6.29 -7.01 -8.77
N LEU A 204 -5.46 -7.95 -8.31
CA LEU A 204 -4.67 -8.81 -9.18
C LEU A 204 -5.50 -9.94 -9.79
N LEU A 205 -6.50 -10.48 -9.08
CA LEU A 205 -7.29 -11.62 -9.53
C LEU A 205 -8.51 -11.26 -10.37
N GLN A 206 -8.92 -9.99 -10.39
CA GLN A 206 -10.11 -9.55 -11.13
C GLN A 206 -9.97 -9.58 -12.67
N ASN A 207 -8.78 -9.86 -13.22
CA ASN A 207 -8.55 -9.91 -14.65
C ASN A 207 -8.92 -11.26 -15.29
N ASP A 208 -9.16 -11.26 -16.60
CA ASP A 208 -9.64 -12.45 -17.34
C ASP A 208 -8.65 -13.62 -17.38
N TYR A 209 -7.35 -13.36 -17.26
CA TYR A 209 -6.33 -14.41 -17.25
C TYR A 209 -6.32 -15.13 -15.90
N ALA A 210 -6.38 -14.37 -14.80
CA ALA A 210 -6.45 -14.92 -13.46
C ALA A 210 -7.71 -15.76 -13.29
N ARG A 211 -8.87 -15.27 -13.76
CA ARG A 211 -10.12 -16.04 -13.71
C ARG A 211 -10.06 -17.34 -14.51
N ARG A 212 -9.44 -17.33 -15.70
CA ARG A 212 -9.21 -18.56 -16.48
C ARG A 212 -8.33 -19.55 -15.72
N GLY A 213 -7.29 -19.06 -15.04
CA GLY A 213 -6.48 -19.87 -14.14
C GLY A 213 -7.29 -20.49 -13.01
N LEU A 214 -8.07 -19.66 -12.29
CA LEU A 214 -8.92 -20.10 -11.18
C LEU A 214 -9.98 -21.14 -11.60
N ARG A 215 -10.58 -20.99 -12.79
CA ARG A 215 -11.52 -21.97 -13.36
C ARG A 215 -10.87 -23.33 -13.62
N ARG A 216 -9.62 -23.35 -14.11
CA ARG A 216 -8.89 -24.62 -14.37
C ARG A 216 -8.61 -25.42 -13.10
N ILE A 217 -8.52 -24.74 -11.96
CA ILE A 217 -8.28 -25.36 -10.65
C ILE A 217 -9.56 -25.53 -9.82
N GLY A 218 -10.74 -25.28 -10.41
CA GLY A 218 -12.03 -25.48 -9.75
C GLY A 218 -12.38 -24.46 -8.66
N LEU A 219 -11.68 -23.32 -8.59
CA LEU A 219 -11.87 -22.29 -7.56
C LEU A 219 -12.74 -21.10 -8.00
N ALA A 220 -13.24 -21.11 -9.25
CA ALA A 220 -14.12 -20.06 -9.75
C ALA A 220 -15.18 -20.63 -10.69
N GLU A 221 -16.44 -20.20 -10.53
CA GLU A 221 -17.54 -20.46 -11.45
C GLU A 221 -17.54 -19.49 -12.65
#